data_AF-A0A256ZXA0-F1
#
_entry.id   AF-A0A256ZXA0-F1
#
_cell.length_a   1.000
_cell.length_b   1.000
_cell.length_c   1.000
_cell.angle_alpha   90.00
_cell.angle_beta   90.00
_cell.angle_gamma   90.00
#
_symmetry.space_group_name_H-M   'P 1'
#
loop_
_entity.id
_entity.type
_entity.pdbx_description
1 polymer ?
#
loop_
_entity_poly.entity_id
_entity_poly.type
_entity_poly.pdbx_seq_one_letter_code
_entity_poly.pdbx_strand_id
1 'polypeptide(L)'
;MKQHSASSKTIAVLLLAMISISTSLIAYAWLTSFTNSVETDISSQKKPSLIKIEHVSKLPSGGIAIYVRNIGNRKTVIDSVYVKDNEKGTIRRYYVDVEIKPHEVSEIILPALELSRLNMSKVKIMLGSTEGVVVKLSALQSTSTYGSGRKTPTYICFQAFRSKWSSDTHWVIFDYISGKYWLYDRTNDVLEGPYVSYAPILRNTNEYTIATSWTSWSQRPIDSPVLIVINPTKASEDWVFTWHDPHGTWRFYLRKLNGDIEIDFLVFWEDIFNPYHKSSLDDWKDHVVRVTAFTNGTFRIAVFMAKGGYKHSFYLNVPKDKFSNMDSLNPVYIKPYGAYWSQSVGGYLYEISDKIFYVKI
;
A
#
# COMPACT_ATOMS: atom_id res chain seq x y z
N MET A 1 42.38 3.10 82.29
CA MET A 1 42.19 3.25 80.82
C MET A 1 42.26 1.85 80.18
N LYS A 2 41.28 1.52 79.34
CA LYS A 2 41.20 0.35 78.42
C LYS A 2 40.88 -1.04 79.00
N GLN A 3 39.59 -1.31 79.19
CA GLN A 3 39.06 -2.68 79.17
C GLN A 3 37.69 -2.73 78.45
N HIS A 4 37.65 -2.33 77.18
CA HIS A 4 36.46 -2.46 76.32
C HIS A 4 36.73 -3.07 74.93
N SER A 5 37.97 -3.47 74.59
CA SER A 5 38.32 -3.86 73.22
C SER A 5 38.21 -5.36 72.90
N ALA A 6 38.16 -6.25 73.90
CA ALA A 6 38.14 -7.69 73.67
C ALA A 6 36.73 -8.21 73.31
N SER A 7 35.71 -7.85 74.10
CA SER A 7 34.32 -8.27 73.85
C SER A 7 33.75 -7.66 72.56
N SER A 8 34.16 -6.44 72.21
CA SER A 8 33.76 -5.76 70.97
C SER A 8 34.27 -6.48 69.72
N LYS A 9 35.49 -7.04 69.75
CA LYS A 9 36.04 -7.81 68.63
C LYS A 9 35.29 -9.12 68.41
N THR A 10 34.98 -9.84 69.49
CA THR A 10 34.23 -11.10 69.39
C THR A 10 32.82 -10.86 68.84
N ILE A 11 32.13 -9.82 69.32
CA ILE A 11 30.80 -9.45 68.82
C ILE A 11 30.87 -9.04 67.34
N ALA A 12 31.87 -8.27 66.93
CA ALA A 12 32.05 -7.87 65.54
C ALA A 12 32.30 -9.07 64.60
N VAL A 13 33.11 -10.04 65.03
CA VAL A 13 33.38 -11.27 64.27
C VAL A 13 32.11 -12.11 64.12
N LEU A 14 31.32 -12.28 65.19
CA LEU A 14 30.04 -12.99 65.14
C LEU A 14 29.02 -12.30 64.23
N LEU A 15 28.98 -10.96 64.25
CA LEU A 15 28.09 -10.17 63.40
C LEU A 15 28.48 -10.27 61.92
N LEU A 16 29.78 -10.19 61.62
CA LEU A 16 30.31 -10.39 60.26
C LEU A 16 30.04 -11.81 59.75
N ALA A 17 30.17 -12.82 60.60
CA ALA A 17 29.84 -14.21 60.24
C ALA A 17 28.35 -14.36 59.90
N MET A 18 27.44 -13.78 60.69
CA MET A 18 26.00 -13.79 60.40
C MET A 18 25.66 -13.07 59.08
N ILE A 19 26.25 -11.90 58.83
CA ILE A 19 26.02 -11.16 57.58
C ILE A 19 26.51 -12.00 56.39
N SER A 20 27.71 -12.57 56.49
CA SER A 20 28.29 -13.42 55.44
C SER A 20 27.37 -14.59 55.10
N ILE A 21 26.93 -15.35 56.10
CA ILE A 21 26.00 -16.48 55.93
C ILE A 21 24.70 -16.02 55.28
N SER A 22 24.13 -14.90 55.74
CA SER A 22 22.89 -14.35 55.19
C SER A 22 23.05 -13.94 53.73
N THR A 23 24.15 -13.27 53.37
CA THR A 23 24.44 -12.89 51.99
C THR A 23 24.67 -14.11 51.08
N SER A 24 25.33 -15.17 51.58
CA SER A 24 25.51 -16.40 50.84
C SER A 24 24.19 -17.13 50.58
N LEU A 25 23.28 -17.14 51.55
CA LEU A 25 21.95 -17.74 51.38
C LEU A 25 21.11 -16.97 50.36
N ILE A 26 21.13 -15.64 50.39
CA ILE A 26 20.43 -14.80 49.40
C ILE A 26 21.03 -15.01 48.01
N ALA A 27 22.36 -15.04 47.88
CA ALA A 27 23.04 -15.26 46.61
C ALA A 27 22.74 -16.66 46.05
N TYR A 28 22.72 -17.69 46.91
CA TYR A 28 22.34 -19.05 46.53
C TYR A 28 20.90 -19.11 46.04
N ALA A 29 19.94 -18.55 46.80
CA ALA A 29 18.53 -18.52 46.41
C ALA A 29 18.32 -17.77 45.08
N TRP A 30 19.02 -16.65 44.88
CA TRP A 30 18.99 -15.91 43.62
C TRP A 30 19.60 -16.73 42.48
N LEU A 31 20.74 -17.38 42.68
CA LEU A 31 21.39 -18.21 41.67
C LEU A 31 20.53 -19.41 41.30
N THR A 32 19.92 -20.09 42.26
CA THR A 32 19.01 -21.21 42.01
C THR A 32 17.76 -20.75 41.27
N SER A 33 17.17 -19.61 41.67
CA SER A 33 16.03 -19.02 40.95
C SER A 33 16.40 -18.60 39.54
N PHE A 34 17.58 -18.01 39.34
CA PHE A 34 18.09 -17.61 38.03
C PHE A 34 18.34 -18.84 37.16
N THR A 35 19.05 -19.85 37.66
CA THR A 35 19.33 -21.09 36.91
C THR A 35 18.04 -21.81 36.56
N ASN A 36 17.08 -21.91 37.48
CA ASN A 36 15.77 -22.49 37.20
C ASN A 36 15.01 -21.68 36.14
N SER A 37 15.03 -20.34 36.21
CA SER A 37 14.39 -19.48 35.20
C SER A 37 15.03 -19.62 33.82
N VAL A 38 16.36 -19.71 33.76
CA VAL A 38 17.12 -19.93 32.53
C VAL A 38 16.89 -21.34 31.99
N GLU A 39 16.82 -22.36 32.84
CA GLU A 39 16.58 -23.73 32.43
C GLU A 39 15.13 -23.91 31.95
N THR A 40 14.14 -23.27 32.60
CA THR A 40 12.77 -23.18 32.09
C THR A 40 12.69 -22.36 30.81
N ASP A 41 13.44 -21.27 30.65
CA ASP A 41 13.47 -20.47 29.43
C ASP A 41 14.14 -21.21 28.27
N ILE A 42 15.19 -22.00 28.52
CA ILE A 42 15.89 -22.81 27.50
C ILE A 42 15.06 -24.04 27.11
N SER A 43 14.37 -24.67 28.06
CA SER A 43 13.48 -25.80 27.77
C SER A 43 12.11 -25.36 27.24
N SER A 44 11.69 -24.13 27.52
CA SER A 44 10.50 -23.46 26.94
C SER A 44 10.82 -22.56 25.75
N GLN A 45 12.07 -22.43 25.32
CA GLN A 45 12.42 -21.90 24.00
C GLN A 45 11.70 -22.77 22.99
N LYS A 46 10.51 -22.33 22.60
CA LYS A 46 9.72 -22.90 21.52
C LYS A 46 10.71 -23.11 20.40
N LYS A 47 10.93 -24.38 20.02
CA LYS A 47 11.71 -24.72 18.84
C LYS A 47 11.32 -23.72 17.75
N PRO A 48 12.27 -22.98 17.16
CA PRO A 48 11.95 -21.90 16.25
C PRO A 48 11.02 -22.43 15.17
N SER A 49 9.95 -21.69 14.89
CA SER A 49 9.04 -22.00 13.79
C SER A 49 9.84 -22.29 12.52
N LEU A 50 9.74 -23.50 11.97
CA LEU A 50 10.49 -23.88 10.80
C LEU A 50 9.74 -23.40 9.56
N ILE A 51 10.18 -22.28 9.01
CA ILE A 51 9.62 -21.67 7.80
C ILE A 51 10.68 -21.64 6.69
N LYS A 52 10.23 -21.78 5.45
CA LYS A 52 11.08 -21.77 4.26
C LYS A 52 10.43 -20.90 3.18
N ILE A 53 11.18 -19.98 2.60
CA ILE A 53 10.76 -19.30 1.36
C ILE A 53 10.98 -20.28 0.22
N GLU A 54 9.90 -20.70 -0.45
CA GLU A 54 9.96 -21.60 -1.60
C GLU A 54 10.24 -20.85 -2.88
N HIS A 55 9.61 -19.70 -3.05
CA HIS A 55 9.70 -18.92 -4.27
C HIS A 55 9.40 -17.44 -4.02
N VAL A 56 9.96 -16.58 -4.86
CA VAL A 56 9.67 -15.15 -4.91
C VAL A 56 9.43 -14.79 -6.37
N SER A 57 8.24 -14.30 -6.69
CA SER A 57 7.87 -13.88 -8.04
C SER A 57 7.64 -12.37 -8.08
N LYS A 58 7.90 -11.77 -9.25
CA LYS A 58 7.48 -10.39 -9.54
C LYS A 58 6.05 -10.41 -10.06
N LEU A 59 5.21 -9.56 -9.50
CA LEU A 59 3.83 -9.38 -9.97
C LEU A 59 3.78 -8.49 -11.21
N PRO A 60 2.74 -8.60 -12.05
CA PRO A 60 2.60 -7.78 -13.27
C PRO A 60 2.62 -6.27 -13.00
N SER A 61 2.11 -5.80 -11.87
CA SER A 61 2.15 -4.39 -11.46
C SER A 61 3.53 -3.90 -11.04
N GLY A 62 4.48 -4.81 -10.81
CA GLY A 62 5.79 -4.53 -10.23
C GLY A 62 5.90 -4.80 -8.72
N GLY A 63 4.84 -5.34 -8.09
CA GLY A 63 4.91 -5.88 -6.73
C GLY A 63 5.70 -7.19 -6.66
N ILE A 64 5.74 -7.81 -5.48
CA ILE A 64 6.30 -9.15 -5.30
C ILE A 64 5.33 -10.05 -4.55
N ALA A 65 5.28 -11.31 -4.95
CA ALA A 65 4.66 -12.39 -4.20
C ALA A 65 5.74 -13.31 -3.64
N ILE A 66 5.60 -13.65 -2.37
CA ILE A 66 6.55 -14.48 -1.61
C ILE A 66 5.79 -15.72 -1.16
N TYR A 67 6.21 -16.89 -1.64
CA TYR A 67 5.63 -18.17 -1.26
C TYR A 67 6.42 -18.77 -0.10
N VAL A 68 5.74 -18.95 1.03
CA VAL A 68 6.36 -19.38 2.28
C VAL A 68 5.71 -20.67 2.72
N ARG A 69 6.52 -21.72 2.90
CA ARG A 69 6.09 -22.99 3.49
C ARG A 69 6.44 -23.03 4.96
N ASN A 70 5.48 -23.46 5.77
CA ASN A 70 5.78 -23.93 7.11
C ASN A 70 6.22 -25.39 7.04
N ILE A 71 7.50 -25.66 7.26
CA ILE A 71 8.06 -27.03 7.26
C ILE A 71 8.06 -27.64 8.67
N GLY A 72 7.56 -26.91 9.66
CA GLY A 72 7.41 -27.37 11.04
C GLY A 72 6.05 -28.02 11.31
N ASN A 73 5.93 -28.58 12.51
CA ASN A 73 4.74 -29.31 12.96
C ASN A 73 3.77 -28.44 13.76
N ARG A 74 3.99 -27.11 13.79
CA ARG A 74 3.18 -26.14 14.53
C ARG A 74 2.80 -24.98 13.64
N LYS A 75 1.62 -24.41 13.87
CA LYS A 75 1.17 -23.19 13.20
C LYS A 75 2.14 -22.03 13.48
N THR A 76 2.39 -21.22 12.46
CA THR A 76 3.31 -20.07 12.51
C THR A 76 2.59 -18.82 11.99
N VAL A 77 2.84 -17.67 12.62
CA VAL A 77 2.36 -16.37 12.13
C VAL A 77 3.56 -15.54 11.67
N ILE A 78 3.55 -15.13 10.40
CA ILE A 78 4.48 -14.15 9.86
C ILE A 78 3.89 -12.77 10.11
N ASP A 79 4.60 -11.94 10.87
CA ASP A 79 4.15 -10.59 11.24
C ASP A 79 4.86 -9.48 10.45
N SER A 80 5.97 -9.84 9.78
CA SER A 80 6.76 -8.85 9.08
C SER A 80 7.55 -9.44 7.92
N VAL A 81 7.68 -8.63 6.87
CA VAL A 81 8.60 -8.86 5.76
C VAL A 81 9.60 -7.71 5.73
N TYR A 82 10.87 -8.05 5.66
CA TYR A 82 11.95 -7.10 5.49
C TYR A 82 12.49 -7.21 4.08
N VAL A 83 12.51 -6.09 3.37
CA VAL A 83 13.13 -5.98 2.04
C VAL A 83 14.38 -5.12 2.17
N LYS A 84 15.53 -5.73 1.88
CA LYS A 84 16.83 -5.04 1.87
C LYS A 84 17.23 -4.73 0.44
N ASP A 85 17.40 -3.46 0.12
CA ASP A 85 18.11 -2.98 -1.06
C ASP A 85 19.60 -3.28 -0.89
N ASN A 86 20.18 -4.16 -1.72
CA ASN A 86 21.59 -4.52 -1.58
C ASN A 86 22.55 -3.43 -2.07
N GLU A 87 22.11 -2.50 -2.93
CA GLU A 87 22.97 -1.44 -3.45
C GLU A 87 23.05 -0.29 -2.45
N LYS A 88 21.91 0.10 -1.87
CA LYS A 88 21.83 1.21 -0.91
C LYS A 88 21.95 0.79 0.54
N GLY A 89 21.91 -0.52 0.82
CA GLY A 89 21.89 -1.07 2.17
C GLY A 89 20.61 -0.78 2.97
N THR A 90 19.63 -0.10 2.38
CA THR A 90 18.37 0.28 3.04
C THR A 90 17.53 -0.95 3.31
N ILE A 91 17.08 -1.12 4.56
CA ILE A 91 16.13 -2.17 4.96
C ILE A 91 14.79 -1.51 5.25
N ARG A 92 13.73 -2.03 4.64
CA ARG A 92 12.35 -1.65 4.96
C ARG A 92 11.61 -2.81 5.57
N ARG A 93 10.85 -2.53 6.63
CA ARG A 93 9.93 -3.47 7.26
C ARG A 93 8.52 -3.19 6.75
N TYR A 94 7.83 -4.24 6.38
CA TYR A 94 6.42 -4.27 6.02
C TYR A 94 5.70 -5.15 7.02
N TYR A 95 4.64 -4.64 7.64
CA TYR A 95 3.81 -5.42 8.53
C TYR A 95 2.85 -6.28 7.71
N VAL A 96 2.75 -7.55 8.08
CA VAL A 96 1.85 -8.53 7.49
C VAL A 96 1.22 -9.33 8.62
N ASP A 97 0.12 -10.02 8.36
CA ASP A 97 -0.47 -10.96 9.31
C ASP A 97 -0.87 -12.20 8.53
N VAL A 98 0.07 -13.15 8.43
CA VAL A 98 -0.10 -14.36 7.63
C VAL A 98 0.12 -15.58 8.49
N GLU A 99 -0.98 -16.27 8.75
CA GLU A 99 -1.01 -17.54 9.42
C GLU A 99 -0.74 -18.69 8.45
N ILE A 100 0.23 -19.54 8.80
CA ILE A 100 0.62 -20.71 8.01
C ILE A 100 0.52 -21.96 8.89
N LYS A 101 -0.39 -22.87 8.55
CA LYS A 101 -0.54 -24.16 9.25
C LYS A 101 0.65 -25.08 8.95
N PRO A 102 0.88 -26.13 9.77
CA PRO A 102 1.93 -27.11 9.51
C PRO A 102 1.89 -27.67 8.09
N HIS A 103 3.05 -27.72 7.42
CA HIS A 103 3.25 -28.26 6.07
C HIS A 103 2.54 -27.52 4.92
N GLU A 104 1.79 -26.45 5.20
CA GLU A 104 1.11 -25.63 4.20
C GLU A 104 2.01 -24.52 3.63
N VAL A 105 1.59 -24.00 2.46
CA VAL A 105 2.18 -22.83 1.80
C VAL A 105 1.19 -21.68 1.90
N SER A 106 1.71 -20.50 2.23
CA SER A 106 0.97 -19.25 2.14
C SER A 106 1.70 -18.26 1.25
N GLU A 107 0.94 -17.39 0.60
CA GLU A 107 1.43 -16.30 -0.23
C GLU A 107 1.44 -15.00 0.57
N ILE A 108 2.53 -14.24 0.49
CA ILE A 108 2.64 -12.90 1.04
C ILE A 108 2.87 -11.92 -0.11
N ILE A 109 1.95 -10.97 -0.28
CA ILE A 109 1.98 -9.98 -1.35
C ILE A 109 2.45 -8.64 -0.81
N LEU A 110 3.57 -8.14 -1.34
CA LEU A 110 3.99 -6.75 -1.18
C LEU A 110 3.67 -5.97 -2.47
N PRO A 111 2.70 -5.04 -2.44
CA PRO A 111 2.27 -4.30 -3.62
C PRO A 111 3.39 -3.42 -4.20
N ALA A 112 3.37 -3.18 -5.51
CA ALA A 112 4.34 -2.31 -6.19
C ALA A 112 4.47 -0.93 -5.53
N LEU A 113 3.35 -0.39 -5.04
CA LEU A 113 3.24 0.88 -4.33
C LEU A 113 4.13 0.95 -3.07
N GLU A 114 4.24 -0.16 -2.33
CA GLU A 114 5.07 -0.28 -1.12
C GLU A 114 6.57 -0.39 -1.44
N LEU A 115 6.88 -0.92 -2.63
CA LEU A 115 8.23 -1.17 -3.11
C LEU A 115 8.79 -0.02 -3.95
N SER A 116 7.94 0.95 -4.32
CA SER A 116 8.23 2.05 -5.25
C SER A 116 9.52 2.83 -4.98
N ARG A 117 9.96 2.87 -3.71
CA ARG A 117 11.15 3.61 -3.26
C ARG A 117 12.41 2.74 -3.13
N LEU A 118 12.33 1.45 -3.46
CA LEU A 118 13.45 0.50 -3.37
C LEU A 118 14.01 0.20 -4.76
N ASN A 119 15.32 -0.04 -4.85
CA ASN A 119 15.87 -0.64 -6.06
C ASN A 119 15.59 -2.15 -6.07
N MET A 120 14.64 -2.57 -6.90
CA MET A 120 14.21 -3.96 -7.00
C MET A 120 15.14 -4.85 -7.85
N SER A 121 16.24 -4.31 -8.39
CA SER A 121 17.22 -5.08 -9.21
C SER A 121 17.88 -6.20 -8.40
N LYS A 122 18.18 -5.95 -7.12
CA LYS A 122 18.89 -6.87 -6.21
C LYS A 122 18.40 -6.69 -4.77
N VAL A 123 17.28 -7.31 -4.42
CA VAL A 123 16.78 -7.29 -3.03
C VAL A 123 17.06 -8.60 -2.30
N LYS A 124 17.20 -8.51 -0.97
CA LYS A 124 17.08 -9.67 -0.06
C LYS A 124 15.77 -9.57 0.69
N ILE A 125 15.11 -10.70 0.85
CA ILE A 125 13.85 -10.81 1.58
C ILE A 125 14.12 -11.60 2.86
N MET A 126 13.64 -11.06 3.96
CA MET A 126 13.67 -11.71 5.26
C MET A 126 12.26 -11.71 5.84
N LEU A 127 11.87 -12.79 6.50
CA LEU A 127 10.56 -12.88 7.16
C LEU A 127 10.77 -12.84 8.66
N GLY A 128 9.95 -12.06 9.37
CA GLY A 128 9.83 -12.09 10.82
C GLY A 128 8.55 -12.81 11.22
N SER A 129 8.65 -13.71 12.20
CA SER A 129 7.51 -14.30 12.89
C SER A 129 7.35 -13.72 14.29
N THR A 130 6.13 -13.81 14.84
CA THR A 130 5.83 -13.44 16.23
C THR A 130 6.64 -14.24 17.26
N GLU A 131 7.25 -15.34 16.83
CA GLU A 131 8.10 -16.22 17.64
C GLU A 131 9.61 -15.92 17.46
N GLY A 132 9.96 -14.83 16.77
CA GLY A 132 11.35 -14.37 16.61
C GLY A 132 12.12 -15.04 15.48
N VAL A 133 11.47 -15.82 14.60
CA VAL A 133 12.17 -16.47 13.48
C VAL A 133 12.46 -15.48 12.37
N VAL A 134 13.74 -15.40 12.00
CA VAL A 134 14.21 -14.65 10.83
C VAL A 134 14.70 -15.63 9.76
N VAL A 135 13.86 -15.97 8.79
CA VAL A 135 14.32 -16.68 7.58
C VAL A 135 14.91 -15.66 6.62
N LYS A 136 16.13 -15.93 6.15
CA LYS A 136 16.82 -15.07 5.18
C LYS A 136 16.95 -15.80 3.86
N LEU A 137 16.41 -15.23 2.78
CA LEU A 137 16.76 -15.64 1.42
C LEU A 137 17.61 -14.53 0.79
N SER A 138 18.85 -14.87 0.44
CA SER A 138 19.73 -13.99 -0.33
C SER A 138 19.59 -14.27 -1.82
N ALA A 139 18.46 -13.93 -2.45
CA ALA A 139 18.35 -13.90 -3.92
C ALA A 139 16.96 -13.47 -4.40
N LEU A 140 16.86 -12.29 -5.03
CA LEU A 140 16.35 -12.21 -6.41
C LEU A 140 17.49 -12.55 -7.39
N GLN A 141 18.09 -13.73 -7.26
CA GLN A 141 18.42 -14.52 -8.45
C GLN A 141 17.24 -15.48 -8.59
N SER A 142 16.05 -14.93 -8.86
CA SER A 142 15.04 -15.75 -9.51
C SER A 142 15.69 -16.24 -10.78
N THR A 143 15.84 -17.55 -10.88
CA THR A 143 15.96 -18.27 -12.14
C THR A 143 15.34 -17.44 -13.26
N SER A 144 16.22 -16.98 -14.14
CA SER A 144 15.90 -16.21 -15.33
C SER A 144 14.75 -16.88 -16.08
N THR A 145 13.58 -16.26 -16.09
CA THR A 145 12.62 -16.39 -17.20
C THR A 145 11.75 -15.15 -17.42
N TYR A 146 11.81 -14.09 -16.61
CA TYR A 146 11.18 -12.82 -16.95
C TYR A 146 12.02 -11.61 -16.50
N GLY A 147 12.73 -11.01 -17.46
CA GLY A 147 13.16 -9.61 -17.50
C GLY A 147 13.86 -9.02 -16.26
N SER A 148 15.15 -8.71 -16.41
CA SER A 148 15.99 -7.95 -15.49
C SER A 148 15.60 -6.46 -15.31
N GLY A 149 14.40 -6.05 -15.71
CA GLY A 149 13.87 -4.70 -15.48
C GLY A 149 12.75 -4.68 -14.44
N ARG A 150 12.46 -3.51 -13.89
CA ARG A 150 11.10 -3.21 -13.42
C ARG A 150 10.21 -3.34 -14.66
N LYS A 151 9.19 -4.22 -14.64
CA LYS A 151 8.18 -4.24 -15.70
C LYS A 151 7.65 -2.80 -15.84
N THR A 152 7.48 -2.33 -17.07
CA THR A 152 7.02 -0.96 -17.37
C THR A 152 5.79 -0.64 -16.50
N PRO A 153 5.74 0.50 -15.80
CA PRO A 153 4.59 0.85 -14.98
C PRO A 153 3.31 0.80 -15.80
N THR A 154 2.24 0.28 -15.22
CA THR A 154 0.91 0.34 -15.84
C THR A 154 0.38 1.76 -15.71
N TYR A 155 0.43 2.52 -16.79
CA TYR A 155 -0.08 3.90 -16.82
C TYR A 155 -1.59 3.91 -17.06
N ILE A 156 -2.32 4.68 -16.25
CA ILE A 156 -3.76 4.89 -16.36
C ILE A 156 -4.00 6.27 -16.94
N CYS A 157 -5.02 6.43 -17.79
CA CYS A 157 -5.37 7.72 -18.37
C CYS A 157 -6.86 8.01 -18.23
N PHE A 158 -7.16 9.25 -17.86
CA PHE A 158 -8.47 9.86 -17.99
C PHE A 158 -8.41 10.95 -19.06
N GLN A 159 -9.35 10.94 -20.00
CA GLN A 159 -9.47 11.94 -21.05
C GLN A 159 -10.88 12.53 -21.08
N ALA A 160 -10.98 13.84 -21.20
CA ALA A 160 -12.23 14.59 -21.25
C ALA A 160 -12.29 15.40 -22.54
N PHE A 161 -13.44 15.38 -23.21
CA PHE A 161 -13.71 16.21 -24.38
C PHE A 161 -14.71 17.29 -24.00
N ARG A 162 -14.34 18.55 -24.23
CA ARG A 162 -15.01 19.74 -23.68
C ARG A 162 -16.32 20.08 -24.37
N SER A 163 -16.45 19.69 -25.62
CA SER A 163 -17.63 19.94 -26.44
C SER A 163 -18.06 18.70 -27.19
N LYS A 164 -19.35 18.65 -27.54
CA LYS A 164 -19.88 17.68 -28.49
C LYS A 164 -19.37 17.93 -29.92
N TRP A 165 -18.96 19.17 -30.21
CA TRP A 165 -18.71 19.66 -31.57
C TRP A 165 -17.25 19.99 -31.87
N SER A 166 -16.38 20.00 -30.86
CA SER A 166 -14.94 20.23 -31.05
C SER A 166 -14.12 19.01 -30.63
N SER A 167 -12.89 18.93 -31.16
CA SER A 167 -11.85 18.00 -30.75
C SER A 167 -11.17 18.40 -29.43
N ASP A 168 -11.59 19.52 -28.82
CA ASP A 168 -10.93 20.05 -27.63
C ASP A 168 -10.98 19.04 -26.49
N THR A 169 -9.81 18.65 -26.01
CA THR A 169 -9.67 17.58 -25.05
C THR A 169 -8.44 17.78 -24.19
N HIS A 170 -8.56 17.43 -22.92
CA HIS A 170 -7.41 17.30 -22.03
C HIS A 170 -7.40 15.89 -21.47
N TRP A 171 -6.22 15.44 -21.07
CA TRP A 171 -6.07 14.14 -20.46
C TRP A 171 -4.92 14.10 -19.47
N VAL A 172 -5.13 13.33 -18.42
CA VAL A 172 -4.13 13.05 -17.39
C VAL A 172 -3.74 11.59 -17.48
N ILE A 173 -2.45 11.35 -17.66
CA ILE A 173 -1.85 10.03 -17.55
C ILE A 173 -1.08 9.97 -16.25
N PHE A 174 -1.20 8.90 -15.48
CA PHE A 174 -0.49 8.79 -14.21
C PHE A 174 -0.01 7.38 -13.91
N ASP A 175 1.06 7.33 -13.12
CA ASP A 175 1.60 6.14 -12.46
C ASP A 175 1.07 6.10 -11.02
N TYR A 176 0.10 5.22 -10.75
CA TYR A 176 -0.51 5.10 -9.43
C TYR A 176 0.45 4.61 -8.34
N ILE A 177 1.64 4.10 -8.72
CA ILE A 177 2.68 3.65 -7.79
C ILE A 177 3.47 4.83 -7.24
N SER A 178 3.80 5.81 -8.07
CA SER A 178 4.57 6.99 -7.66
C SER A 178 3.72 8.23 -7.43
N GLY A 179 2.48 8.24 -7.94
CA GLY A 179 1.63 9.42 -8.04
C GLY A 179 2.04 10.33 -9.19
N LYS A 180 3.13 10.05 -9.91
CA LYS A 180 3.58 10.93 -10.99
C LYS A 180 2.53 11.00 -12.10
N TYR A 181 2.21 12.20 -12.56
CA TYR A 181 1.28 12.40 -13.65
C TYR A 181 1.84 13.31 -14.75
N TRP A 182 1.24 13.20 -15.93
CA TRP A 182 1.45 14.02 -17.11
C TRP A 182 0.08 14.49 -17.57
N LEU A 183 -0.17 15.79 -17.45
CA LEU A 183 -1.38 16.43 -17.95
C LEU A 183 -1.09 17.06 -19.30
N TYR A 184 -1.94 16.78 -20.27
CA TYR A 184 -1.91 17.35 -21.60
C TYR A 184 -3.22 18.06 -21.87
N ASP A 185 -3.14 19.07 -22.73
CA ASP A 185 -4.31 19.72 -23.28
C ASP A 185 -4.18 19.87 -24.78
N ARG A 186 -5.29 19.69 -25.49
CA ARG A 186 -5.40 19.96 -26.91
C ARG A 186 -6.59 20.87 -27.11
N THR A 187 -6.34 22.14 -27.36
CA THR A 187 -7.37 23.16 -27.64
C THR A 187 -7.11 23.76 -29.01
N ASN A 188 -8.14 23.85 -29.86
CA ASN A 188 -8.02 24.32 -31.24
C ASN A 188 -6.92 23.58 -32.01
N ASP A 189 -6.81 22.25 -31.80
CA ASP A 189 -5.79 21.36 -32.34
C ASP A 189 -4.33 21.70 -31.97
N VAL A 190 -4.10 22.60 -31.01
CA VAL A 190 -2.78 22.89 -30.44
C VAL A 190 -2.56 22.05 -29.20
N LEU A 191 -1.49 21.25 -29.20
CA LEU A 191 -1.08 20.43 -28.05
C LEU A 191 -0.24 21.26 -27.07
N GLU A 192 -0.67 21.32 -25.82
CA GLU A 192 0.04 21.88 -24.68
C GLU A 192 0.45 20.79 -23.67
N GLY A 193 1.53 21.05 -22.94
CA GLY A 193 2.12 20.12 -21.98
C GLY A 193 3.25 19.24 -22.54
N PRO A 194 3.66 18.17 -21.83
CA PRO A 194 3.08 17.72 -20.57
C PRO A 194 3.38 18.67 -19.41
N TYR A 195 2.35 18.98 -18.63
CA TYR A 195 2.51 19.50 -17.28
C TYR A 195 2.72 18.32 -16.33
N VAL A 196 3.90 18.26 -15.71
CA VAL A 196 4.35 17.10 -14.93
C VAL A 196 4.41 17.46 -13.46
N SER A 197 3.70 16.70 -12.62
CA SER A 197 3.80 16.81 -11.16
C SER A 197 3.41 15.46 -10.52
N TYR A 198 3.03 15.49 -9.24
CA TYR A 198 2.66 14.31 -8.45
C TYR A 198 1.28 14.48 -7.82
N ALA A 199 0.46 13.45 -7.99
CA ALA A 199 -0.83 13.29 -7.38
C ALA A 199 -0.69 12.90 -5.91
N PRO A 200 -1.52 13.46 -5.01
CA PRO A 200 -1.64 12.96 -3.65
C PRO A 200 -2.09 11.49 -3.65
N ILE A 201 -1.43 10.68 -2.81
CA ILE A 201 -1.84 9.29 -2.53
C ILE A 201 -2.21 9.20 -1.05
N LEU A 202 -3.50 9.07 -0.78
CA LEU A 202 -4.04 8.89 0.57
C LEU A 202 -3.97 7.40 0.95
N ARG A 203 -3.43 7.12 2.13
CA ARG A 203 -3.23 5.76 2.66
C ARG A 203 -3.80 5.68 4.06
N ASN A 204 -4.40 4.54 4.41
CA ASN A 204 -5.03 4.34 5.73
C ASN A 204 -5.98 5.49 6.10
N THR A 205 -6.70 6.01 5.11
CA THR A 205 -7.55 7.19 5.22
C THR A 205 -8.98 6.78 4.89
N ASN A 206 -9.88 6.81 5.87
CA ASN A 206 -11.29 6.46 5.68
C ASN A 206 -12.15 7.68 5.30
N GLU A 207 -11.63 8.88 5.49
CA GLU A 207 -12.35 10.12 5.32
C GLU A 207 -11.41 11.24 4.86
N TYR A 208 -11.86 12.06 3.91
CA TYR A 208 -11.08 13.18 3.39
C TYR A 208 -11.98 14.36 3.01
N THR A 209 -11.56 15.57 3.36
CA THR A 209 -12.22 16.82 2.97
C THR A 209 -11.34 17.54 1.96
N ILE A 210 -11.80 17.67 0.72
CA ILE A 210 -11.05 18.41 -0.32
C ILE A 210 -11.18 19.92 -0.08
N ALA A 211 -12.40 20.39 0.14
CA ALA A 211 -12.72 21.79 0.41
C ALA A 211 -14.10 21.88 1.08
N THR A 212 -14.35 22.96 1.82
CA THR A 212 -15.67 23.24 2.43
C THR A 212 -16.45 24.33 1.68
N SER A 213 -15.81 24.98 0.71
CA SER A 213 -16.39 25.98 -0.18
C SER A 213 -15.71 25.91 -1.55
N TRP A 214 -16.33 26.49 -2.56
CA TRP A 214 -15.68 26.68 -3.86
C TRP A 214 -14.36 27.43 -3.67
N THR A 215 -13.31 26.94 -4.33
CA THR A 215 -11.96 27.54 -4.21
C THR A 215 -11.57 28.19 -5.52
N SER A 216 -10.93 29.35 -5.44
CA SER A 216 -10.31 29.95 -6.61
C SER A 216 -9.12 29.09 -7.06
N TRP A 217 -8.77 29.14 -8.35
CA TRP A 217 -7.65 28.33 -8.88
C TRP A 217 -6.36 28.50 -8.07
N SER A 218 -6.02 29.72 -7.65
CA SER A 218 -4.81 30.01 -6.88
C SER A 218 -4.85 29.51 -5.44
N GLN A 219 -6.04 29.17 -4.93
CA GLN A 219 -6.29 28.68 -3.57
C GLN A 219 -6.72 27.22 -3.54
N ARG A 220 -6.53 26.50 -4.66
CA ARG A 220 -6.90 25.09 -4.78
C ARG A 220 -6.27 24.25 -3.64
N PRO A 221 -7.04 23.33 -3.04
CA PRO A 221 -6.60 22.56 -1.88
C PRO A 221 -5.50 21.53 -2.22
N ILE A 222 -5.49 21.04 -3.46
CA ILE A 222 -4.43 20.21 -4.01
C ILE A 222 -4.01 20.73 -5.37
N ASP A 223 -2.71 20.69 -5.65
CA ASP A 223 -2.16 21.02 -6.95
C ASP A 223 -2.04 19.79 -7.85
N SER A 224 -3.18 19.14 -8.11
CA SER A 224 -3.24 17.97 -8.98
C SER A 224 -4.65 17.78 -9.56
N PRO A 225 -4.78 17.34 -10.83
CA PRO A 225 -6.07 16.96 -11.39
C PRO A 225 -6.62 15.68 -10.75
N VAL A 226 -5.76 14.83 -10.20
CA VAL A 226 -6.12 13.51 -9.71
C VAL A 226 -5.71 13.32 -8.26
N LEU A 227 -6.53 12.56 -7.52
CA LEU A 227 -6.24 12.13 -6.16
C LEU A 227 -6.50 10.63 -6.07
N ILE A 228 -5.56 9.90 -5.45
CA ILE A 228 -5.59 8.44 -5.36
C ILE A 228 -5.82 8.06 -3.90
N VAL A 229 -6.82 7.23 -3.62
CA VAL A 229 -7.13 6.73 -2.27
C VAL A 229 -6.96 5.22 -2.24
N ILE A 230 -6.00 4.74 -1.46
CA ILE A 230 -5.73 3.31 -1.33
C ILE A 230 -6.73 2.70 -0.34
N ASN A 231 -7.44 1.66 -0.78
CA ASN A 231 -8.28 0.86 0.11
C ASN A 231 -7.36 0.07 1.08
N PRO A 232 -7.38 0.36 2.38
CA PRO A 232 -6.48 -0.26 3.35
C PRO A 232 -6.71 -1.77 3.49
N THR A 233 -7.90 -2.24 3.12
CA THR A 233 -8.31 -3.65 3.25
C THR A 233 -7.88 -4.52 2.07
N LYS A 234 -7.33 -3.92 0.99
CA LYS A 234 -7.09 -4.60 -0.30
C LYS A 234 -8.34 -5.34 -0.82
N ALA A 235 -9.53 -4.80 -0.55
CA ALA A 235 -10.83 -5.38 -0.86
C ALA A 235 -11.13 -6.75 -0.20
N SER A 236 -10.40 -7.13 0.85
CA SER A 236 -10.65 -8.38 1.59
C SER A 236 -11.92 -8.34 2.47
N GLU A 237 -12.41 -7.14 2.75
CA GLU A 237 -13.66 -6.84 3.44
C GLU A 237 -14.35 -5.62 2.80
N ASP A 238 -15.60 -5.39 3.18
CA ASP A 238 -16.33 -4.19 2.76
C ASP A 238 -15.67 -2.96 3.41
N TRP A 239 -15.56 -1.88 2.64
CA TRP A 239 -14.95 -0.65 3.12
C TRP A 239 -15.72 0.58 2.65
N VAL A 240 -15.82 1.59 3.51
CA VAL A 240 -16.47 2.86 3.19
C VAL A 240 -15.44 3.96 3.24
N PHE A 241 -15.30 4.68 2.13
CA PHE A 241 -14.54 5.92 2.07
C PHE A 241 -15.49 7.11 2.04
N THR A 242 -15.26 8.08 2.93
CA THR A 242 -16.09 9.29 3.05
C THR A 242 -15.37 10.48 2.46
N TRP A 243 -16.00 11.17 1.52
CA TRP A 243 -15.50 12.36 0.88
C TRP A 243 -16.35 13.56 1.28
N HIS A 244 -15.71 14.68 1.60
CA HIS A 244 -16.39 15.95 1.85
C HIS A 244 -15.90 17.00 0.89
N ASP A 245 -16.87 17.72 0.32
CA ASP A 245 -16.66 18.81 -0.60
C ASP A 245 -17.72 19.91 -0.36
N PRO A 246 -17.70 21.03 -1.12
CA PRO A 246 -18.65 22.12 -0.93
C PRO A 246 -20.13 21.73 -1.14
N HIS A 247 -20.40 20.58 -1.77
CA HIS A 247 -21.74 20.06 -2.01
C HIS A 247 -22.21 19.05 -0.95
N GLY A 248 -21.35 18.67 -0.01
CA GLY A 248 -21.69 17.87 1.16
C GLY A 248 -20.81 16.64 1.36
N THR A 249 -21.40 15.61 1.95
CA THR A 249 -20.73 14.35 2.30
C THR A 249 -21.14 13.22 1.37
N TRP A 250 -20.16 12.50 0.83
CA TRP A 250 -20.34 11.43 -0.14
C TRP A 250 -19.65 10.16 0.36
N ARG A 251 -20.41 9.08 0.49
CA ARG A 251 -19.90 7.81 1.04
C ARG A 251 -19.77 6.79 -0.08
N PHE A 252 -18.54 6.46 -0.47
CA PHE A 252 -18.25 5.45 -1.47
C PHE A 252 -18.19 4.08 -0.79
N TYR A 253 -19.12 3.19 -1.12
CA TYR A 253 -19.17 1.85 -0.56
C TYR A 253 -18.43 0.86 -1.49
N LEU A 254 -17.25 0.43 -1.06
CA LEU A 254 -16.41 -0.53 -1.77
C LEU A 254 -16.70 -1.92 -1.23
N ARG A 255 -17.45 -2.71 -2.02
CA ARG A 255 -17.71 -4.11 -1.69
C ARG A 255 -16.41 -4.92 -1.63
N LYS A 256 -16.38 -5.89 -0.72
CA LYS A 256 -15.43 -7.00 -0.70
C LYS A 256 -15.40 -7.66 -2.07
N LEU A 257 -14.20 -8.03 -2.51
CA LEU A 257 -13.97 -8.79 -3.73
C LEU A 257 -13.34 -10.15 -3.40
N ASN A 258 -13.56 -11.10 -4.30
CA ASN A 258 -12.90 -12.40 -4.25
C ASN A 258 -11.71 -12.41 -5.22
N GLY A 259 -10.66 -13.16 -4.87
CA GLY A 259 -9.48 -13.36 -5.68
C GLY A 259 -8.22 -12.74 -5.08
N ASP A 260 -7.08 -13.05 -5.69
CA ASP A 260 -5.76 -12.61 -5.22
C ASP A 260 -5.51 -11.18 -5.69
N ILE A 261 -5.75 -10.22 -4.80
CA ILE A 261 -5.67 -8.79 -5.10
C ILE A 261 -4.32 -8.23 -4.64
N GLU A 262 -3.61 -7.59 -5.55
CA GLU A 262 -2.37 -6.88 -5.23
C GLU A 262 -2.67 -5.51 -4.61
N ILE A 263 -3.54 -4.73 -5.24
CA ILE A 263 -3.90 -3.38 -4.80
C ILE A 263 -5.32 -3.02 -5.24
N ASP A 264 -6.01 -2.27 -4.39
CA ASP A 264 -7.35 -1.74 -4.64
C ASP A 264 -7.38 -0.26 -4.24
N PHE A 265 -7.87 0.61 -5.13
CA PHE A 265 -7.86 2.04 -4.88
C PHE A 265 -8.96 2.78 -5.64
N LEU A 266 -9.36 3.94 -5.12
CA LEU A 266 -10.17 4.92 -5.84
C LEU A 266 -9.26 5.95 -6.52
N VAL A 267 -9.69 6.42 -7.67
CA VAL A 267 -9.14 7.61 -8.33
C VAL A 267 -10.25 8.63 -8.48
N PHE A 268 -10.00 9.81 -7.94
CA PHE A 268 -10.82 11.01 -8.09
C PHE A 268 -10.16 11.88 -9.14
N TRP A 269 -10.94 12.37 -10.10
CA TRP A 269 -10.46 13.25 -11.16
C TRP A 269 -11.37 14.47 -11.31
N GLU A 270 -10.72 15.63 -11.32
CA GLU A 270 -11.28 16.95 -11.60
C GLU A 270 -11.15 17.27 -13.10
N ASP A 271 -12.27 17.30 -13.82
CA ASP A 271 -12.27 17.46 -15.29
C ASP A 271 -12.30 18.92 -15.74
N ILE A 272 -12.35 19.86 -14.79
CA ILE A 272 -12.06 21.27 -15.05
C ILE A 272 -10.61 21.64 -14.65
N PHE A 273 -9.84 20.67 -14.13
CA PHE A 273 -8.40 20.82 -13.91
C PHE A 273 -7.67 20.76 -15.25
N ASN A 274 -7.36 21.95 -15.74
CA ASN A 274 -6.98 22.16 -17.11
C ASN A 274 -5.83 23.20 -17.12
N PRO A 275 -4.82 23.14 -17.99
CA PRO A 275 -3.95 24.30 -18.17
C PRO A 275 -4.72 25.58 -18.56
N TYR A 276 -5.92 25.45 -19.14
CA TYR A 276 -6.90 26.55 -19.18
C TYR A 276 -7.61 26.69 -17.82
N HIS A 277 -6.96 27.43 -16.91
CA HIS A 277 -7.42 27.67 -15.54
C HIS A 277 -8.79 28.33 -15.50
N LYS A 278 -9.87 27.56 -15.23
CA LYS A 278 -11.14 28.18 -14.84
C LYS A 278 -10.97 28.95 -13.53
N SER A 279 -11.78 29.98 -13.34
CA SER A 279 -11.69 30.87 -12.17
C SER A 279 -11.89 30.15 -10.84
N SER A 280 -12.62 29.02 -10.82
CA SER A 280 -12.91 28.26 -9.61
C SER A 280 -12.93 26.75 -9.86
N LEU A 281 -12.53 26.01 -8.83
CA LEU A 281 -12.59 24.55 -8.73
C LEU A 281 -13.52 24.17 -7.57
N ASP A 282 -14.24 23.05 -7.71
CA ASP A 282 -15.28 22.64 -6.76
C ASP A 282 -14.91 21.37 -5.97
N ASP A 283 -15.11 20.19 -6.53
CA ASP A 283 -15.28 18.97 -5.74
C ASP A 283 -14.38 17.79 -6.13
N TRP A 284 -13.56 17.88 -7.18
CA TRP A 284 -12.58 16.87 -7.61
C TRP A 284 -13.14 15.47 -7.88
N LYS A 285 -14.48 15.33 -7.91
CA LYS A 285 -15.18 14.05 -8.08
C LYS A 285 -16.03 14.05 -9.35
N ASP A 286 -15.61 14.79 -10.38
CA ASP A 286 -16.28 14.72 -11.67
C ASP A 286 -16.22 13.32 -12.27
N HIS A 287 -15.14 12.59 -11.98
CA HIS A 287 -15.03 11.19 -12.36
C HIS A 287 -14.36 10.40 -11.23
N VAL A 288 -15.07 9.41 -10.70
CA VAL A 288 -14.55 8.52 -9.65
C VAL A 288 -14.60 7.07 -10.12
N VAL A 289 -13.44 6.43 -10.11
CA VAL A 289 -13.26 5.04 -10.57
C VAL A 289 -12.50 4.25 -9.51
N ARG A 290 -13.00 3.06 -9.19
CA ARG A 290 -12.24 2.06 -8.44
C ARG A 290 -11.43 1.21 -9.40
N VAL A 291 -10.14 1.09 -9.11
CA VAL A 291 -9.20 0.27 -9.85
C VAL A 291 -8.66 -0.81 -8.91
N THR A 292 -8.85 -2.07 -9.28
CA THR A 292 -8.33 -3.22 -8.56
C THR A 292 -7.36 -3.98 -9.48
N ALA A 293 -6.12 -4.14 -9.06
CA ALA A 293 -5.15 -4.99 -9.77
C ALA A 293 -5.04 -6.34 -9.07
N PHE A 294 -5.25 -7.42 -9.82
CA PHE A 294 -5.07 -8.79 -9.35
C PHE A 294 -3.63 -9.25 -9.59
N THR A 295 -3.14 -10.16 -8.75
CA THR A 295 -1.78 -10.73 -8.85
C THR A 295 -1.53 -11.41 -10.19
N ASN A 296 -2.58 -11.90 -10.85
CA ASN A 296 -2.48 -12.54 -12.15
C ASN A 296 -2.33 -11.54 -13.32
N GLY A 297 -2.39 -10.22 -13.08
CA GLY A 297 -2.28 -9.18 -14.12
C GLY A 297 -3.62 -8.76 -14.76
N THR A 298 -4.74 -9.24 -14.24
CA THR A 298 -6.05 -8.68 -14.57
C THR A 298 -6.27 -7.40 -13.78
N PHE A 299 -6.88 -6.40 -14.40
CA PHE A 299 -7.36 -5.17 -13.78
C PHE A 299 -8.88 -5.15 -13.84
N ARG A 300 -9.51 -4.80 -12.72
CA ARG A 300 -10.94 -4.49 -12.64
C ARG A 300 -11.10 -2.99 -12.51
N ILE A 301 -11.87 -2.42 -13.43
CA ILE A 301 -12.17 -0.99 -13.50
C ILE A 301 -13.67 -0.83 -13.25
N ALA A 302 -14.05 -0.21 -12.15
CA ALA A 302 -15.46 -0.03 -11.76
C ALA A 302 -15.77 1.45 -11.56
N VAL A 303 -16.73 1.97 -12.33
CA VAL A 303 -17.13 3.37 -12.25
C VAL A 303 -18.10 3.57 -11.08
N PHE A 304 -17.80 4.51 -10.19
CA PHE A 304 -18.73 4.97 -9.15
C PHE A 304 -19.57 6.14 -9.65
N MET A 305 -18.90 7.12 -10.26
CA MET A 305 -19.59 8.25 -10.86
C MET A 305 -18.77 8.89 -11.97
N ALA A 306 -19.48 9.51 -12.91
CA ALA A 306 -18.92 10.39 -13.90
C ALA A 306 -19.97 11.45 -14.25
N LYS A 307 -19.70 12.72 -13.92
CA LYS A 307 -20.64 13.83 -14.08
C LYS A 307 -20.91 14.15 -15.56
N GLY A 308 -21.91 15.00 -15.77
CA GLY A 308 -22.27 15.53 -17.08
C GLY A 308 -21.25 16.55 -17.60
N GLY A 309 -21.58 17.24 -18.69
CA GLY A 309 -20.76 18.35 -19.23
C GLY A 309 -19.63 17.94 -20.18
N TYR A 310 -19.02 16.77 -19.99
CA TYR A 310 -17.94 16.27 -20.83
C TYR A 310 -18.24 14.87 -21.38
N LYS A 311 -17.54 14.48 -22.46
CA LYS A 311 -17.38 13.06 -22.83
C LYS A 311 -16.13 12.57 -22.12
N HIS A 312 -16.17 11.42 -21.44
CA HIS A 312 -15.01 10.86 -20.76
C HIS A 312 -14.57 9.55 -21.38
N SER A 313 -13.26 9.37 -21.54
CA SER A 313 -12.64 8.11 -21.93
C SER A 313 -11.65 7.68 -20.86
N PHE A 314 -11.65 6.40 -20.52
CA PHE A 314 -10.68 5.81 -19.58
C PHE A 314 -9.80 4.81 -20.32
N TYR A 315 -8.49 4.89 -20.12
CA TYR A 315 -7.53 3.97 -20.73
C TYR A 315 -6.67 3.32 -19.66
N LEU A 316 -6.27 2.08 -19.94
CA LEU A 316 -5.39 1.29 -19.10
C LEU A 316 -4.15 0.88 -19.89
N ASN A 317 -3.01 0.86 -19.21
CA ASN A 317 -1.71 0.44 -19.75
C ASN A 317 -1.27 1.27 -20.97
N VAL A 318 -1.39 2.60 -20.86
CA VAL A 318 -1.03 3.53 -21.95
C VAL A 318 0.47 3.47 -22.23
N PRO A 319 0.92 3.17 -23.46
CA PRO A 319 2.33 3.19 -23.83
C PRO A 319 2.91 4.61 -23.72
N LYS A 320 4.15 4.73 -23.23
CA LYS A 320 4.79 6.04 -22.98
C LYS A 320 4.98 6.88 -24.24
N ASP A 321 5.24 6.23 -25.37
CA ASP A 321 5.34 6.84 -26.71
C ASP A 321 4.01 7.38 -27.23
N LYS A 322 2.89 7.05 -26.58
CA LYS A 322 1.54 7.51 -26.93
C LYS A 322 0.99 8.59 -26.00
N PHE A 323 1.77 9.06 -25.02
CA PHE A 323 1.27 10.03 -24.03
C PHE A 323 0.76 11.34 -24.64
N SER A 324 1.36 11.80 -25.74
CA SER A 324 0.94 13.02 -26.44
C SER A 324 -0.18 12.79 -27.46
N ASN A 325 -0.59 11.55 -27.70
CA ASN A 325 -1.62 11.24 -28.68
C ASN A 325 -2.42 9.98 -28.32
N MET A 326 -3.64 10.21 -27.81
CA MET A 326 -4.57 9.16 -27.40
C MET A 326 -5.43 8.61 -28.56
N ASP A 327 -5.40 9.24 -29.74
CA ASP A 327 -6.35 8.96 -30.83
C ASP A 327 -6.21 7.54 -31.40
N SER A 328 -5.02 6.94 -31.29
CA SER A 328 -4.76 5.56 -31.76
C SER A 328 -5.05 4.47 -30.73
N LEU A 329 -5.55 4.82 -29.54
CA LEU A 329 -5.76 3.87 -28.44
C LEU A 329 -7.24 3.56 -28.26
N ASN A 330 -7.52 2.31 -27.87
CA ASN A 330 -8.86 1.89 -27.51
C ASN A 330 -9.08 2.12 -26.00
N PRO A 331 -10.08 2.92 -25.60
CA PRO A 331 -10.40 3.07 -24.19
C PRO A 331 -11.07 1.81 -23.65
N VAL A 332 -10.93 1.59 -22.33
CA VAL A 332 -11.67 0.56 -21.59
C VAL A 332 -13.16 0.85 -21.63
N TYR A 333 -13.53 2.13 -21.51
CA TYR A 333 -14.90 2.60 -21.72
C TYR A 333 -14.94 4.06 -22.13
N ILE A 334 -16.09 4.45 -22.69
CA ILE A 334 -16.41 5.83 -23.05
C ILE A 334 -17.75 6.20 -22.43
N LYS A 335 -17.79 7.29 -21.67
CA LYS A 335 -19.02 7.97 -21.28
C LYS A 335 -19.39 9.00 -22.34
N PRO A 336 -20.59 8.95 -22.93
CA PRO A 336 -21.05 9.95 -23.89
C PRO A 336 -21.06 11.38 -23.31
N TYR A 337 -20.95 12.36 -24.22
CA TYR A 337 -21.04 13.78 -23.87
C TYR A 337 -22.39 14.08 -23.20
N GLY A 338 -22.37 14.79 -22.08
CA GLY A 338 -23.58 15.20 -21.35
C GLY A 338 -24.25 14.10 -20.51
N ALA A 339 -23.91 12.83 -20.70
CA ALA A 339 -24.42 11.75 -19.87
C ALA A 339 -23.90 11.89 -18.43
N TYR A 340 -24.77 11.62 -17.45
CA TYR A 340 -24.42 11.55 -16.03
C TYR A 340 -24.50 10.09 -15.58
N TRP A 341 -23.42 9.58 -14.98
CA TRP A 341 -23.33 8.23 -14.44
C TRP A 341 -23.15 8.31 -12.93
N SER A 342 -24.07 7.71 -12.17
CA SER A 342 -23.93 7.51 -10.73
C SER A 342 -24.93 6.46 -10.25
N GLN A 343 -24.61 5.77 -9.17
CA GLN A 343 -25.57 4.91 -8.48
C GLN A 343 -25.53 5.19 -6.99
N SER A 344 -26.64 5.70 -6.43
CA SER A 344 -26.78 6.01 -5.00
C SER A 344 -27.93 5.23 -4.38
N VAL A 345 -27.67 4.55 -3.27
CA VAL A 345 -28.68 3.80 -2.49
C VAL A 345 -28.43 4.05 -1.00
N GLY A 346 -29.45 4.49 -0.26
CA GLY A 346 -29.36 4.66 1.19
C GLY A 346 -28.29 5.66 1.66
N GLY A 347 -27.93 6.66 0.85
CA GLY A 347 -26.89 7.64 1.16
C GLY A 347 -25.46 7.18 0.86
N TYR A 348 -25.30 6.04 0.20
CA TYR A 348 -24.01 5.51 -0.28
C TYR A 348 -23.98 5.50 -1.81
N LEU A 349 -22.85 5.91 -2.37
CA LEU A 349 -22.50 5.67 -3.76
C LEU A 349 -21.98 4.25 -3.92
N TYR A 350 -22.42 3.58 -4.97
CA TYR A 350 -22.00 2.23 -5.35
C TYR A 350 -21.40 2.24 -6.76
N GLU A 351 -20.59 1.23 -7.04
CA GLU A 351 -20.16 0.91 -8.39
C GLU A 351 -21.38 0.63 -9.28
N ILE A 352 -21.36 1.15 -10.50
CA ILE A 352 -22.44 0.99 -11.47
C ILE A 352 -22.30 -0.39 -12.12
N SER A 353 -23.29 -1.26 -11.93
CA SER A 353 -23.18 -2.69 -12.23
C SER A 353 -22.82 -3.02 -13.68
N ASP A 354 -23.28 -2.20 -14.64
CA ASP A 354 -23.02 -2.37 -16.08
C ASP A 354 -21.84 -1.50 -16.58
N LYS A 355 -21.04 -0.95 -15.66
CA LYS A 355 -19.79 -0.19 -15.91
C LYS A 355 -18.62 -0.75 -15.10
N ILE A 356 -18.59 -2.07 -14.99
CA ILE A 356 -17.48 -2.84 -14.40
C ILE A 356 -16.81 -3.60 -15.53
N PHE A 357 -15.52 -3.33 -15.72
CA PHE A 357 -14.72 -3.87 -16.83
C PHE A 357 -13.54 -4.67 -16.27
N TYR A 358 -13.23 -5.79 -16.92
CA TYR A 358 -12.05 -6.60 -16.60
C TYR A 358 -11.10 -6.61 -17.80
N VAL A 359 -9.85 -6.22 -17.58
CA VAL A 359 -8.83 -6.07 -18.63
C VAL A 359 -7.58 -6.85 -18.25
N LYS A 360 -7.09 -7.71 -19.14
CA LYS A 360 -5.85 -8.47 -18.94
C LYS A 360 -4.68 -7.76 -19.63
N ILE A 361 -3.55 -7.59 -18.93
CA ILE A 361 -2.33 -6.96 -19.46
C ILE A 361 -1.11 -7.86 -19.46
#